data_AF-A0AA84ZHI5-F1
#
_entry.id   AF-A0AA84ZHI5-F1
#
_cell.length_a   1.000
_cell.length_b   1.000
_cell.length_c   1.000
_cell.angle_alpha   90.00
_cell.angle_beta   90.00
_cell.angle_gamma   90.00
#
_symmetry.space_group_name_H-M   'P 1'
#
loop_
_entity.id
_entity.type
_entity.pdbx_description
1 polymer ?
#
loop_
_entity_poly.entity_id
_entity_poly.type
_entity_poly.pdbx_seq_one_letter_code
_entity_poly.pdbx_strand_id
1 'polypeptide(L)'
;MKTKVLLFFFLDENEKYFVKLKELVEETYENSEKCPVYLLGHSLGSLYSMYFLKLQDKRWKHKYIKGFISVSAPFGGSVESLYAETCGHNFGIPFRSPLAFRDIERSFPAMTFLLPDPRVWSASEMLVVTPKKNYSAHDMKAFFNDISFPQGYLMMKETKSVFNPSERPTDIEVYCVYSFNIPTILQMIFNIPGPHRSAFPNQIPKLKYGDGDGVVPLKSLSVCNKWNYVNVVVLERSSHEDIVQDDRFIRFLKRLLIHD
;
A
#
# COMPACT_ATOMS: atom_id res chain seq x y z
N MET A 1 -33.67 -10.55 -5.08
CA MET A 1 -32.77 -10.59 -3.91
C MET A 1 -31.34 -10.40 -4.38
N LYS A 2 -30.75 -9.22 -4.16
CA LYS A 2 -29.31 -9.01 -4.40
C LYS A 2 -28.61 -9.20 -3.05
N THR A 3 -28.06 -10.39 -2.84
CA THR A 3 -27.17 -10.63 -1.70
C THR A 3 -25.92 -9.79 -1.94
N LYS A 4 -25.79 -8.67 -1.22
CA LYS A 4 -24.55 -7.90 -1.14
C LYS A 4 -23.69 -8.59 -0.09
N VAL A 5 -22.75 -9.43 -0.52
CA VAL A 5 -21.72 -9.96 0.36
C VAL A 5 -20.66 -8.87 0.48
N LEU A 6 -20.55 -8.24 1.64
CA LEU A 6 -19.37 -7.43 2.01
C LEU A 6 -18.43 -8.37 2.79
N LEU A 7 -17.23 -8.61 2.25
CA LEU A 7 -16.16 -9.30 2.98
C LEU A 7 -15.19 -8.26 3.54
N PHE A 8 -15.33 -7.96 4.83
CA PHE A 8 -14.33 -7.19 5.55
C PHE A 8 -13.19 -8.13 5.97
N PHE A 9 -11.96 -7.83 5.56
CA PHE A 9 -10.73 -8.40 6.11
C PHE A 9 -9.82 -7.26 6.56
N PHE A 10 -9.85 -6.91 7.84
CA PHE A 10 -8.95 -5.92 8.42
C PHE A 10 -7.61 -6.54 8.84
N LEU A 11 -6.57 -5.73 9.00
CA LEU A 11 -5.30 -6.18 9.59
C LEU A 11 -5.53 -6.84 10.97
N ASP A 12 -6.36 -6.25 11.82
CA ASP A 12 -6.63 -6.77 13.16
C ASP A 12 -7.44 -8.09 13.16
N GLU A 13 -8.27 -8.31 12.13
CA GLU A 13 -9.06 -9.55 11.98
C GLU A 13 -8.26 -10.72 11.37
N ASN A 14 -7.02 -10.45 10.94
CA ASN A 14 -6.09 -11.46 10.43
C ASN A 14 -5.25 -12.12 11.55
N GLU A 15 -5.73 -12.14 12.79
CA GLU A 15 -5.04 -12.75 13.95
C GLU A 15 -4.53 -14.16 13.65
N LYS A 16 -5.37 -15.02 13.04
CA LYS A 16 -4.99 -16.39 12.65
C LYS A 16 -3.85 -16.42 11.64
N TYR A 17 -3.78 -15.45 10.73
CA TYR A 17 -2.67 -15.33 9.79
C TYR A 17 -1.38 -14.98 10.53
N PHE A 18 -1.41 -14.04 11.48
CA PHE A 18 -0.21 -13.66 12.23
C PHE A 18 0.27 -14.75 13.19
N VAL A 19 -0.64 -15.55 13.76
CA VAL A 19 -0.27 -16.76 14.52
C VAL A 19 0.46 -17.74 13.62
N LYS A 20 -0.10 -18.07 12.46
CA LYS A 20 0.54 -18.99 11.50
C LYS A 20 1.85 -18.44 10.93
N LEU A 21 1.95 -17.14 10.70
CA LEU A 21 3.18 -16.50 10.26
C LEU A 21 4.27 -16.59 11.33
N LYS A 22 3.91 -16.43 12.61
CA LYS A 22 4.81 -16.65 13.74
C LYS A 22 5.30 -18.09 13.81
N GLU A 23 4.38 -19.05 13.73
CA GLU A 23 4.70 -20.48 13.70
C GLU A 23 5.65 -20.82 12.54
N LEU A 24 5.37 -20.31 11.34
CA LEU A 24 6.23 -20.52 10.17
C LEU A 24 7.64 -19.94 10.37
N VAL A 25 7.76 -18.77 10.99
CA VAL A 25 9.08 -18.18 11.30
C VAL A 25 9.84 -19.06 12.29
N GLU A 26 9.19 -19.54 13.34
CA GLU A 26 9.80 -20.41 14.35
C GLU A 26 10.20 -21.76 13.76
N GLU A 27 9.35 -22.36 12.92
CA GLU A 27 9.65 -23.60 12.19
C GLU A 27 10.81 -23.42 11.21
N THR A 28 10.83 -22.31 10.46
CA THR A 28 11.93 -22.01 9.53
C THR A 28 13.26 -21.85 10.27
N TYR A 29 13.25 -21.23 11.44
CA TYR A 29 14.42 -21.13 12.30
C TYR A 29 14.94 -22.50 12.74
N GLU A 30 14.06 -23.39 13.23
CA GLU A 30 14.48 -24.73 13.66
C GLU A 30 14.99 -25.57 12.47
N ASN A 31 14.38 -25.43 11.29
CA ASN A 31 14.76 -26.13 10.06
C ASN A 31 16.04 -25.58 9.40
N SER A 32 16.48 -24.38 9.77
CA SER A 32 17.67 -23.70 9.21
C SER A 32 18.84 -23.70 10.18
N GLU A 33 19.01 -24.78 10.96
CA GLU A 33 20.09 -24.91 11.95
C GLU A 33 20.10 -23.77 12.97
N LYS A 34 18.92 -23.26 13.34
CA LYS A 34 18.74 -22.16 14.29
C LYS A 34 19.29 -20.82 13.78
N CYS A 35 19.23 -20.62 12.46
CA CYS A 35 19.54 -19.33 11.85
C CYS A 35 18.31 -18.40 11.90
N PRO A 36 18.46 -17.14 12.37
CA PRO A 36 17.39 -16.16 12.30
C PRO A 36 17.06 -15.80 10.84
N VAL A 37 15.78 -15.53 10.58
CA VAL A 37 15.25 -15.36 9.21
C VAL A 37 15.18 -13.89 8.79
N TYR A 38 15.33 -13.64 7.50
CA TYR A 38 14.95 -12.37 6.90
C TYR A 38 13.46 -12.39 6.54
N LEU A 39 12.70 -11.38 6.98
CA LEU A 39 11.33 -11.19 6.55
C LEU A 39 11.31 -10.23 5.37
N LEU A 40 10.82 -10.68 4.21
CA LEU A 40 10.69 -9.85 3.00
C LEU A 40 9.22 -9.63 2.71
N GLY A 41 8.80 -8.36 2.66
CA GLY A 41 7.47 -7.98 2.23
C GLY A 41 7.54 -7.12 0.98
N HIS A 42 6.72 -7.42 -0.03
CA HIS A 42 6.54 -6.59 -1.22
C HIS A 42 5.18 -5.88 -1.18
N SER A 43 5.15 -4.61 -1.61
CA SER A 43 3.94 -3.80 -1.69
C SER A 43 3.15 -3.79 -0.37
N LEU A 44 1.85 -4.11 -0.40
CA LEU A 44 1.02 -4.28 0.79
C LEU A 44 1.59 -5.28 1.80
N GLY A 45 2.28 -6.32 1.33
CA GLY A 45 2.96 -7.30 2.17
C GLY A 45 3.99 -6.67 3.11
N SER A 46 4.69 -5.60 2.69
CA SER A 46 5.60 -4.87 3.57
C SER A 46 4.88 -4.25 4.78
N LEU A 47 3.69 -3.69 4.57
CA LEU A 47 2.90 -3.09 5.65
C LEU A 47 2.38 -4.16 6.61
N TYR A 48 1.97 -5.32 6.09
CA TYR A 48 1.60 -6.49 6.89
C TYR A 48 2.79 -7.02 7.71
N SER A 49 3.98 -7.12 7.10
CA SER A 49 5.20 -7.52 7.80
C SER A 49 5.57 -6.54 8.91
N MET A 50 5.45 -5.23 8.67
CA MET A 50 5.68 -4.21 9.70
C MET A 50 4.69 -4.35 10.85
N TYR A 51 3.41 -4.54 10.55
CA TYR A 51 2.39 -4.76 11.58
C TYR A 51 2.67 -6.04 12.39
N PHE A 52 2.99 -7.14 11.72
CA PHE A 52 3.39 -8.40 12.37
C PHE A 52 4.56 -8.19 13.34
N LEU A 53 5.62 -7.51 12.90
CA LEU A 53 6.80 -7.23 13.72
C LEU A 53 6.49 -6.31 14.91
N LYS A 54 5.51 -5.40 14.78
CA LYS A 54 5.03 -4.57 15.89
C LYS A 54 4.32 -5.39 16.97
N LEU A 55 3.69 -6.50 16.61
CA LEU A 55 3.02 -7.41 17.55
C LEU A 55 3.99 -8.30 18.34
N GLN A 56 5.25 -8.45 17.90
CA GLN A 56 6.22 -9.33 18.55
C GLN A 56 7.08 -8.59 19.57
N ASP A 57 7.36 -9.25 20.69
CA ASP A 57 8.26 -8.70 21.70
C ASP A 57 9.73 -8.70 21.22
N LYS A 58 10.55 -7.90 21.91
CA LYS A 58 11.97 -7.73 21.60
C LYS A 58 12.77 -9.04 21.63
N ARG A 59 12.49 -9.92 22.60
CA ARG A 59 13.22 -11.18 22.77
C ARG A 59 12.91 -12.13 21.63
N TRP A 60 11.65 -12.20 21.20
CA TRP A 60 11.24 -12.99 20.05
C TRP A 60 11.93 -12.50 18.77
N LYS A 61 11.86 -11.19 18.49
CA LYS A 61 12.51 -10.61 17.30
C LYS A 61 14.00 -10.87 17.28
N HIS A 62 14.68 -10.69 18.41
CA HIS A 62 16.12 -10.92 18.50
C HIS A 62 16.52 -12.39 18.28
N LYS A 63 15.67 -13.35 18.67
CA LYS A 63 15.93 -14.77 18.45
C LYS A 63 15.69 -15.18 17.00
N TYR A 64 14.57 -14.74 16.41
CA TYR A 64 14.07 -15.33 15.17
C TYR A 64 14.25 -14.45 13.93
N ILE A 65 14.44 -13.13 14.07
CA ILE A 65 14.48 -12.21 12.92
C ILE A 65 15.87 -11.62 12.79
N LYS A 66 16.53 -11.90 11.65
CA LYS A 66 17.82 -11.31 11.28
C LYS A 66 17.62 -9.88 10.80
N GLY A 67 16.61 -9.65 9.97
CA GLY A 67 16.26 -8.33 9.46
C GLY A 67 14.95 -8.31 8.68
N PHE A 68 14.48 -7.11 8.35
CA PHE A 68 13.28 -6.88 7.56
C PHE A 68 13.62 -6.16 6.25
N ILE A 69 13.13 -6.69 5.12
CA ILE A 69 13.33 -6.14 3.78
C ILE A 69 11.97 -5.71 3.23
N SER A 70 11.77 -4.40 3.18
CA SER A 70 10.58 -3.77 2.62
C SER A 70 10.82 -3.45 1.14
N VAL A 71 9.97 -3.92 0.23
CA VAL A 71 10.13 -3.71 -1.21
C VAL A 71 8.90 -3.03 -1.80
N SER A 72 9.08 -1.85 -2.41
CA SER A 72 7.99 -1.05 -3.01
C SER A 72 6.80 -0.81 -2.07
N ALA A 73 7.09 -0.56 -0.80
CA ALA A 73 6.05 -0.41 0.22
C ALA A 73 5.31 0.92 0.08
N PRO A 74 3.96 0.91 -0.01
CA PRO A 74 3.14 2.11 -0.07
C PRO A 74 2.93 2.72 1.33
N PHE A 75 4.02 3.12 2.01
CA PHE A 75 3.94 3.61 3.40
C PHE A 75 2.96 4.78 3.54
N GLY A 76 2.96 5.71 2.59
CA GLY A 76 2.04 6.86 2.56
C GLY A 76 0.73 6.61 1.81
N GLY A 77 0.47 5.40 1.32
CA GLY A 77 -0.64 5.10 0.40
C GLY A 77 -0.41 5.54 -1.05
N SER A 78 -1.39 5.31 -1.92
CA SER A 78 -1.34 5.65 -3.35
C SER A 78 -2.66 6.23 -3.85
N VAL A 79 -2.58 7.13 -4.84
CA VAL A 79 -3.76 7.65 -5.56
C VAL A 79 -4.46 6.56 -6.37
N GLU A 80 -3.77 5.46 -6.70
CA GLU A 80 -4.36 4.29 -7.34
C GLU A 80 -5.54 3.74 -6.53
N SER A 81 -5.43 3.73 -5.20
CA SER A 81 -6.53 3.28 -4.33
C SER A 81 -7.76 4.21 -4.40
N LEU A 82 -7.57 5.53 -4.57
CA LEU A 82 -8.68 6.46 -4.82
C LEU A 82 -9.36 6.17 -6.15
N TYR A 83 -8.59 5.76 -7.16
CA TYR A 83 -9.12 5.34 -8.45
C TYR A 83 -9.99 4.09 -8.33
N ALA A 84 -9.53 3.08 -7.60
CA ALA A 84 -10.31 1.88 -7.28
C ALA A 84 -11.63 2.24 -6.56
N GLU A 85 -11.55 3.14 -5.57
CA GLU A 85 -12.71 3.57 -4.78
C GLU A 85 -13.74 4.38 -5.61
N THR A 86 -13.36 5.05 -6.70
CA THR A 86 -14.29 5.85 -7.52
C THR A 86 -14.70 5.17 -8.81
N CYS A 87 -13.73 4.80 -9.64
CA CYS A 87 -13.93 4.40 -11.03
C CYS A 87 -13.84 2.88 -11.18
N GLY A 88 -13.14 2.25 -10.25
CA GLY A 88 -12.77 0.84 -10.25
C GLY A 88 -11.70 0.50 -11.27
N HIS A 89 -11.01 -0.62 -11.08
CA HIS A 89 -10.11 -1.22 -12.07
C HIS A 89 -10.82 -2.34 -12.82
N ASN A 90 -10.53 -2.47 -14.12
CA ASN A 90 -10.98 -3.62 -14.89
C ASN A 90 -9.96 -4.76 -14.89
N PHE A 91 -8.82 -4.63 -14.19
CA PHE A 91 -7.76 -5.63 -14.09
C PHE A 91 -7.30 -6.22 -15.43
N GLY A 92 -7.38 -5.42 -16.51
CA GLY A 92 -7.07 -5.89 -17.86
C GLY A 92 -8.10 -6.83 -18.49
N ILE A 93 -9.26 -7.04 -17.86
CA ILE A 93 -10.35 -7.86 -18.39
C ILE A 93 -11.03 -7.11 -19.55
N PRO A 94 -10.93 -7.63 -20.80
CA PRO A 94 -11.46 -6.93 -21.96
C PRO A 94 -12.98 -6.88 -21.92
N PHE A 95 -13.55 -5.82 -22.50
CA PHE A 95 -15.00 -5.61 -22.66
C PHE A 95 -15.83 -5.51 -21.36
N ARG A 96 -15.18 -5.40 -20.19
CA ARG A 96 -15.85 -5.12 -18.91
C ARG A 96 -15.54 -3.72 -18.42
N SER A 97 -16.59 -3.00 -18.02
CA SER A 97 -16.46 -1.67 -17.42
C SER A 97 -15.77 -1.78 -16.07
N PRO A 98 -14.80 -0.91 -15.75
CA PRO A 98 -14.16 -0.89 -14.43
C PRO A 98 -15.17 -0.66 -13.29
N LEU A 99 -16.26 0.06 -13.55
CA LEU A 99 -17.36 0.27 -12.59
C LEU A 99 -18.04 -1.02 -12.14
N ALA A 100 -17.94 -2.10 -12.93
CA ALA A 100 -18.50 -3.39 -12.56
C ALA A 100 -17.74 -4.06 -11.41
N PHE A 101 -16.46 -3.71 -11.22
CA PHE A 101 -15.60 -4.27 -10.17
C PHE A 101 -15.55 -3.39 -8.93
N ARG A 102 -15.92 -2.12 -9.04
CA ARG A 102 -15.88 -1.14 -7.93
C ARG A 102 -16.53 -1.63 -6.65
N ASP A 103 -17.70 -2.27 -6.72
CA ASP A 103 -18.39 -2.75 -5.52
C ASP A 103 -17.60 -3.88 -4.82
N ILE A 104 -16.86 -4.69 -5.59
CA ILE A 104 -15.98 -5.72 -5.08
C ILE A 104 -14.71 -5.09 -4.49
N GLU A 105 -14.09 -4.14 -5.20
CA GLU A 105 -12.89 -3.44 -4.74
C GLU A 105 -13.15 -2.69 -3.43
N ARG A 106 -14.28 -1.97 -3.35
CA ARG A 106 -14.76 -1.29 -2.15
C ARG A 106 -15.00 -2.23 -0.97
N SER A 107 -15.24 -3.52 -1.24
CA SER A 107 -15.42 -4.50 -0.17
C SER A 107 -14.10 -4.87 0.49
N PHE A 108 -12.95 -4.70 -0.17
CA PHE A 108 -11.65 -5.06 0.36
C PHE A 108 -11.07 -3.95 1.26
N PRO A 109 -10.92 -4.15 2.59
CA PRO A 109 -10.36 -3.11 3.46
C PRO A 109 -8.92 -2.72 3.12
N ALA A 110 -8.18 -3.61 2.45
CA ALA A 110 -6.87 -3.32 1.87
C ALA A 110 -6.89 -2.07 0.96
N MET A 111 -7.97 -1.83 0.21
CA MET A 111 -8.07 -0.63 -0.64
C MET A 111 -8.11 0.64 0.20
N THR A 112 -8.91 0.65 1.27
CA THR A 112 -8.98 1.79 2.18
C THR A 112 -7.69 1.97 3.01
N PHE A 113 -6.98 0.88 3.30
CA PHE A 113 -5.68 0.94 3.97
C PHE A 113 -4.61 1.61 3.11
N LEU A 114 -4.67 1.40 1.80
CA LEU A 114 -3.74 1.97 0.82
C LEU A 114 -4.09 3.40 0.38
N LEU A 115 -5.12 4.02 0.96
CA LEU A 115 -5.45 5.42 0.70
C LEU A 115 -4.34 6.38 1.12
N PRO A 116 -4.17 7.52 0.42
CA PRO A 116 -3.21 8.55 0.80
C PRO A 116 -3.34 8.97 2.26
N ASP A 117 -2.26 8.81 3.03
CA ASP A 117 -2.25 9.08 4.47
C ASP A 117 -2.05 10.58 4.76
N PRO A 118 -2.93 11.26 5.53
CA PRO A 118 -2.79 12.68 5.83
C PRO A 118 -1.51 13.05 6.61
N ARG A 119 -0.81 12.08 7.21
CA ARG A 119 0.51 12.27 7.85
C ARG A 119 1.65 12.39 6.83
N VAL A 120 1.44 11.93 5.60
CA VAL A 120 2.42 11.98 4.49
C VAL A 120 2.03 12.98 3.40
N TRP A 121 0.73 13.13 3.15
CA TRP A 121 0.18 14.01 2.12
C TRP A 121 -0.35 15.30 2.74
N SER A 122 0.11 16.44 2.24
CA SER A 122 -0.30 17.75 2.77
C SER A 122 -1.74 18.09 2.38
N ALA A 123 -2.39 18.93 3.20
CA ALA A 123 -3.73 19.43 2.90
C ALA A 123 -3.80 20.28 1.61
N SER A 124 -2.67 20.82 1.16
CA SER A 124 -2.59 21.60 -0.09
C SER A 124 -2.56 20.74 -1.36
N GLU A 125 -2.29 19.45 -1.22
CA GLU A 125 -2.18 18.52 -2.35
C GLU A 125 -3.55 17.96 -2.70
N MET A 126 -4.13 18.47 -3.79
CA MET A 126 -5.40 17.98 -4.31
C MET A 126 -5.19 16.65 -5.05
N LEU A 127 -5.81 15.59 -4.57
CA LEU A 127 -5.71 14.25 -5.13
C LEU A 127 -6.85 13.96 -6.10
N VAL A 128 -8.04 14.48 -5.79
CA VAL A 128 -9.23 14.39 -6.63
C VAL A 128 -9.74 15.79 -6.90
N VAL A 129 -9.81 16.18 -8.17
CA VAL A 129 -10.33 17.47 -8.63
C VAL A 129 -11.63 17.22 -9.37
N THR A 130 -12.71 17.90 -8.98
CA THR A 130 -14.01 17.81 -9.66
C THR A 130 -14.52 19.21 -10.00
N PRO A 131 -15.56 19.35 -10.85
CA PRO A 131 -16.12 20.65 -11.18
C PRO A 131 -16.71 21.41 -9.99
N LYS A 132 -17.10 20.69 -8.92
CA LYS A 132 -17.76 21.26 -7.75
C LYS A 132 -16.85 21.38 -6.53
N LYS A 133 -15.91 20.45 -6.39
CA LYS A 133 -15.11 20.28 -5.16
C LYS A 133 -13.81 19.54 -5.42
N ASN A 134 -12.76 19.91 -4.69
CA ASN A 134 -11.49 19.22 -4.69
C ASN A 134 -11.27 18.53 -3.34
N TYR A 135 -10.53 17.44 -3.34
CA TYR A 135 -10.27 16.62 -2.16
C TYR A 135 -8.78 16.35 -2.03
N SER A 136 -8.23 16.66 -0.86
CA SER A 136 -6.92 16.22 -0.38
C SER A 136 -7.05 14.94 0.46
N ALA A 137 -5.92 14.40 0.93
CA ALA A 137 -5.91 13.31 1.92
C ALA A 137 -6.64 13.67 3.23
N HIS A 138 -6.86 14.96 3.50
CA HIS A 138 -7.54 15.45 4.71
C HIS A 138 -9.07 15.53 4.53
N ASP A 139 -9.56 15.40 3.30
CA ASP A 139 -11.00 15.56 2.96
C ASP A 139 -11.74 14.22 2.82
N MET A 140 -11.12 13.11 3.22
CA MET A 140 -11.60 11.75 2.94
C MET A 140 -13.02 11.47 3.45
N LYS A 141 -13.43 12.04 4.59
CA LYS A 141 -14.82 11.92 5.07
C LYS A 141 -15.82 12.46 4.07
N ALA A 142 -15.54 13.64 3.52
CA ALA A 142 -16.44 14.27 2.56
C ALA A 142 -16.37 13.58 1.20
N PHE A 143 -15.17 13.17 0.77
CA PHE A 143 -14.98 12.36 -0.43
C PHE A 143 -15.85 11.10 -0.40
N PHE A 144 -15.78 10.30 0.67
CA PHE A 144 -16.55 9.06 0.80
C PHE A 144 -18.07 9.28 0.79
N ASN A 145 -18.55 10.37 1.39
CA ASN A 145 -19.95 10.76 1.29
C ASN A 145 -20.35 11.09 -0.16
N ASP A 146 -19.52 11.89 -0.85
CA ASP A 146 -19.80 12.37 -2.20
C ASP A 146 -19.74 11.24 -3.25
N ILE A 147 -19.01 10.16 -2.98
CA ILE A 147 -19.02 8.93 -3.82
C ILE A 147 -20.08 7.90 -3.40
N SER A 148 -20.98 8.28 -2.49
CA SER A 148 -22.04 7.42 -1.93
C SER A 148 -21.51 6.14 -1.26
N PHE A 149 -20.37 6.23 -0.60
CA PHE A 149 -19.75 5.12 0.13
C PHE A 149 -19.18 5.58 1.49
N PRO A 150 -20.01 6.08 2.42
CA PRO A 150 -19.56 6.56 3.74
C PRO A 150 -18.80 5.50 4.55
N GLN A 151 -19.04 4.22 4.29
CA GLN A 151 -18.48 3.11 5.04
C GLN A 151 -16.98 2.96 4.77
N GLY A 152 -16.52 3.32 3.57
CA GLY A 152 -15.10 3.38 3.24
C GLY A 152 -14.32 4.35 4.14
N TYR A 153 -14.94 5.42 4.63
CA TYR A 153 -14.28 6.32 5.60
C TYR A 153 -14.08 5.66 6.97
N LEU A 154 -15.04 4.83 7.41
CA LEU A 154 -14.90 4.08 8.66
C LEU A 154 -13.78 3.04 8.55
N MET A 155 -13.78 2.28 7.44
CA MET A 155 -12.73 1.30 7.13
C MET A 155 -11.35 1.97 7.05
N MET A 156 -11.25 3.13 6.40
CA MET A 156 -10.01 3.92 6.36
C MET A 156 -9.57 4.33 7.77
N LYS A 157 -10.48 4.84 8.61
CA LYS A 157 -10.13 5.27 9.97
C LYS A 157 -9.56 4.12 10.81
N GLU A 158 -10.15 2.94 10.70
CA GLU A 158 -9.66 1.73 11.39
C GLU A 158 -8.31 1.28 10.85
N THR A 159 -8.15 1.18 9.53
CA THR A 159 -6.87 0.75 8.93
C THR A 159 -5.73 1.74 9.15
N LYS A 160 -6.00 3.05 9.25
CA LYS A 160 -4.99 4.08 9.55
C LYS A 160 -4.61 4.15 11.03
N SER A 161 -5.41 3.60 11.94
CA SER A 161 -5.10 3.61 13.38
C SER A 161 -4.02 2.58 13.75
N VAL A 162 -3.94 1.47 13.01
CA VAL A 162 -3.01 0.36 13.29
C VAL A 162 -1.61 0.53 12.70
N PHE A 163 -1.46 1.47 11.76
CA PHE A 163 -0.21 1.73 11.06
C PHE A 163 0.21 3.20 11.17
N ASN A 164 1.49 3.45 11.43
CA ASN A 164 2.06 4.78 11.41
C ASN A 164 3.24 4.81 10.43
N PRO A 165 3.15 5.57 9.32
CA PRO A 165 4.22 5.64 8.31
C PRO A 165 5.55 6.15 8.86
N SER A 166 5.54 6.94 9.94
CA SER A 166 6.75 7.48 10.56
C SER A 166 7.46 6.50 11.50
N GLU A 167 6.83 5.38 11.84
CA GLU A 167 7.38 4.36 12.74
C GLU A 167 8.05 3.24 11.93
N ARG A 168 9.35 3.04 12.15
CA ARG A 168 10.05 1.85 11.66
C ARG A 168 9.84 0.65 12.61
N PRO A 169 9.99 -0.59 12.12
CA PRO A 169 10.15 -1.74 13.01
C PRO A 169 11.35 -1.56 13.94
N THR A 170 11.17 -1.79 15.24
CA THR A 170 12.23 -1.64 16.26
C THR A 170 12.99 -2.94 16.50
N ASP A 171 14.19 -2.83 17.10
CA ASP A 171 15.00 -3.96 17.58
C ASP A 171 15.53 -4.93 16.50
N ILE A 172 15.40 -4.57 15.22
CA ILE A 172 15.88 -5.33 14.07
C ILE A 172 16.51 -4.40 13.04
N GLU A 173 17.30 -4.96 12.15
CA GLU A 173 17.76 -4.26 10.95
C GLU A 173 16.63 -4.11 9.93
N VAL A 174 16.60 -2.97 9.25
CA VAL A 174 15.57 -2.63 8.28
C VAL A 174 16.22 -2.18 6.97
N TYR A 175 15.84 -2.84 5.89
CA TYR A 175 16.22 -2.54 4.53
C TYR A 175 14.98 -2.00 3.80
N CYS A 176 15.05 -0.79 3.29
CA CYS A 176 13.98 -0.16 2.52
C CYS A 176 14.38 -0.08 1.06
N VAL A 177 13.73 -0.89 0.23
CA VAL A 177 13.95 -0.99 -1.21
C VAL A 177 12.77 -0.37 -1.94
N TYR A 178 13.02 0.58 -2.82
CA TYR A 178 11.99 1.14 -3.70
C TYR A 178 12.57 1.63 -5.02
N SER A 179 11.70 1.88 -5.98
CA SER A 179 12.07 2.40 -7.29
C SER A 179 11.44 3.76 -7.57
N PHE A 180 11.97 4.42 -8.61
CA PHE A 180 11.53 5.73 -9.07
C PHE A 180 11.72 5.86 -10.60
N ASN A 181 11.35 7.00 -11.16
CA ASN A 181 11.35 7.35 -12.58
C ASN A 181 10.38 6.52 -13.43
N ILE A 182 9.22 6.16 -12.88
CA ILE A 182 8.11 5.56 -13.63
C ILE A 182 6.86 6.42 -13.45
N PRO A 183 6.19 6.83 -14.56
CA PRO A 183 4.98 7.64 -14.48
C PRO A 183 3.92 7.01 -13.58
N THR A 184 3.60 7.70 -12.49
CA THR A 184 2.69 7.21 -11.44
C THR A 184 1.59 8.22 -11.17
N ILE A 185 0.36 7.78 -10.93
CA ILE A 185 -0.79 8.69 -10.72
C ILE A 185 -0.56 9.54 -9.46
N LEU A 186 -0.66 10.86 -9.62
CA LEU A 186 -0.63 11.82 -8.51
C LEU A 186 -1.96 12.54 -8.31
N GLN A 187 -2.81 12.63 -9.33
CA GLN A 187 -4.08 13.33 -9.26
C GLN A 187 -5.07 12.82 -10.31
N MET A 188 -6.33 12.74 -9.91
CA MET A 188 -7.47 12.43 -10.76
C MET A 188 -8.31 13.68 -10.99
N ILE A 189 -8.56 14.00 -12.26
CA ILE A 189 -9.29 15.20 -12.69
C ILE A 189 -10.58 14.79 -13.38
N PHE A 190 -11.70 15.06 -12.73
CA PHE A 190 -13.06 14.86 -13.22
C PHE A 190 -13.54 16.15 -13.89
N ASN A 191 -14.16 16.01 -15.06
CA ASN A 191 -14.61 17.14 -15.86
C ASN A 191 -16.11 17.35 -15.71
N ILE A 192 -16.61 18.46 -16.23
CA ILE A 192 -18.06 18.72 -16.30
C ILE A 192 -18.72 17.56 -17.10
N PRO A 193 -19.80 16.95 -16.57
CA PRO A 193 -20.52 15.90 -17.26
C PRO A 193 -21.19 16.43 -18.54
N GLY A 194 -21.50 15.53 -19.47
CA GLY A 194 -22.15 15.89 -20.72
C GLY A 194 -22.80 14.69 -21.39
N PRO A 195 -23.32 14.84 -22.62
CA PRO A 195 -24.09 13.81 -23.31
C PRO A 195 -23.39 12.44 -23.42
N HIS A 196 -22.05 12.44 -23.47
CA HIS A 196 -21.22 11.22 -23.58
C HIS A 196 -20.22 11.08 -22.43
N ARG A 197 -20.41 11.81 -21.33
CA ARG A 197 -19.50 11.79 -20.18
C ARG A 197 -20.29 11.75 -18.89
N SER A 198 -20.19 10.62 -18.19
CA SER A 198 -20.78 10.43 -16.85
C SER A 198 -20.24 11.47 -15.85
N ALA A 199 -21.04 11.78 -14.83
CA ALA A 199 -20.60 12.61 -13.72
C ALA A 199 -19.68 11.83 -12.76
N PHE A 200 -18.88 12.55 -11.97
CA PHE A 200 -18.22 12.01 -10.77
C PHE A 200 -19.26 11.31 -9.86
N PRO A 201 -18.96 10.11 -9.31
CA PRO A 201 -17.70 9.34 -9.40
C PRO A 201 -17.64 8.33 -10.56
N ASN A 202 -18.66 8.27 -11.43
CA ASN A 202 -18.78 7.24 -12.46
C ASN A 202 -18.04 7.59 -13.78
N GLN A 203 -17.35 8.73 -13.83
CA GLN A 203 -16.56 9.15 -14.98
C GLN A 203 -15.20 8.44 -14.97
N ILE A 204 -14.62 8.17 -16.14
CA ILE A 204 -13.18 7.96 -16.25
C ILE A 204 -12.48 9.33 -16.16
N PRO A 205 -11.63 9.56 -15.14
CA PRO A 205 -10.97 10.84 -14.94
C PRO A 205 -9.79 11.00 -15.91
N LYS A 206 -9.37 12.25 -16.12
CA LYS A 206 -8.04 12.53 -16.66
C LYS A 206 -7.02 12.34 -15.53
N LEU A 207 -5.94 11.63 -15.79
CA LEU A 207 -4.90 11.36 -14.81
C LEU A 207 -3.73 12.34 -15.02
N LYS A 208 -3.21 12.86 -13.91
CA LYS A 208 -1.92 13.57 -13.88
C LYS A 208 -0.90 12.65 -13.24
N TYR A 209 0.22 12.48 -13.93
CA TYR A 209 1.31 11.63 -13.51
C TYR A 209 2.45 12.44 -12.91
N GLY A 210 3.21 11.79 -12.04
CA GLY A 210 4.51 12.24 -11.57
C GLY A 210 5.38 11.03 -11.25
N ASP A 211 6.34 11.21 -10.35
CA ASP A 211 7.36 10.21 -10.07
C ASP A 211 6.90 9.12 -9.08
N GLY A 212 7.37 7.90 -9.29
CA GLY A 212 7.06 6.70 -8.53
C GLY A 212 7.50 5.43 -9.26
N ASP A 213 6.88 4.30 -8.93
CA ASP A 213 7.17 2.97 -9.50
C ASP A 213 6.11 2.46 -10.50
N GLY A 214 5.17 3.33 -10.88
CA GLY A 214 4.03 3.01 -11.75
C GLY A 214 2.73 2.78 -11.00
N VAL A 215 2.79 2.47 -9.69
CA VAL A 215 1.61 2.25 -8.84
C VAL A 215 1.66 3.17 -7.61
N VAL A 216 2.82 3.29 -6.97
CA VAL A 216 3.02 4.00 -5.72
C VAL A 216 3.85 5.27 -5.96
N PRO A 217 3.33 6.46 -5.62
CA PRO A 217 4.08 7.70 -5.74
C PRO A 217 5.40 7.68 -4.95
N LEU A 218 6.46 8.28 -5.50
CA LEU A 218 7.78 8.30 -4.86
C LEU A 218 7.73 8.79 -3.42
N LYS A 219 6.93 9.82 -3.14
CA LYS A 219 6.79 10.38 -1.79
C LYS A 219 6.27 9.37 -0.75
N SER A 220 5.50 8.38 -1.19
CA SER A 220 4.94 7.32 -0.37
C SER A 220 5.97 6.20 -0.17
N LEU A 221 6.67 5.83 -1.24
CA LEU A 221 7.77 4.86 -1.22
C LEU A 221 8.93 5.32 -0.32
N SER A 222 9.29 6.60 -0.40
CA SER A 222 10.48 7.16 0.22
C SER A 222 10.27 7.64 1.67
N VAL A 223 9.13 7.32 2.31
CA VAL A 223 8.87 7.69 3.71
C VAL A 223 9.96 7.16 4.63
N CYS A 224 10.44 5.94 4.36
CA CYS A 224 11.47 5.29 5.13
C CYS A 224 12.78 6.09 5.20
N ASN A 225 13.08 6.98 4.23
CA ASN A 225 14.28 7.84 4.28
C ASN A 225 14.32 8.74 5.52
N LYS A 226 13.19 8.96 6.19
CA LYS A 226 13.07 9.77 7.41
C LYS A 226 13.25 8.94 8.68
N TRP A 227 13.33 7.61 8.57
CA TRP A 227 13.53 6.74 9.72
C TRP A 227 14.99 6.76 10.19
N ASN A 228 15.20 6.69 11.50
CA ASN A 228 16.54 6.55 12.06
C ASN A 228 17.05 5.12 11.85
N TYR A 229 18.29 4.98 11.35
CA TYR A 229 18.96 3.68 11.16
C TYR A 229 18.20 2.72 10.23
N VAL A 230 18.15 3.08 8.94
CA VAL A 230 17.57 2.27 7.85
C VAL A 230 18.56 2.18 6.70
N ASN A 231 18.67 0.99 6.10
CA ASN A 231 19.45 0.78 4.89
C ASN A 231 18.56 1.01 3.67
N VAL A 232 18.76 2.12 2.95
CA VAL A 232 17.94 2.46 1.78
C VAL A 232 18.61 1.97 0.51
N VAL A 233 17.85 1.26 -0.32
CA VAL A 233 18.25 0.78 -1.65
C VAL A 233 17.27 1.34 -2.67
N VAL A 234 17.77 2.19 -3.57
CA VAL A 234 16.94 2.84 -4.59
C VAL A 234 17.28 2.28 -5.96
N LEU A 235 16.25 1.84 -6.70
CA LEU A 235 16.38 1.26 -8.03
C LEU A 235 15.71 2.16 -9.07
N GLU A 236 16.47 2.74 -9.98
CA GLU A 236 15.90 3.58 -11.02
C GLU A 236 15.17 2.72 -12.09
N ARG A 237 13.95 3.10 -12.48
CA ARG A 237 13.17 2.51 -13.58
C ARG A 237 12.90 1.01 -13.45
N SER A 238 12.54 0.56 -12.25
CA SER A 238 11.96 -0.77 -12.05
C SER A 238 10.49 -0.63 -11.69
N SER A 239 9.59 -1.26 -12.43
CA SER A 239 8.15 -1.16 -12.15
C SER A 239 7.80 -1.77 -10.80
N HIS A 240 6.64 -1.38 -10.25
CA HIS A 240 6.12 -1.90 -8.99
C HIS A 240 6.12 -3.43 -8.94
N GLU A 241 5.76 -4.07 -10.06
CA GLU A 241 5.69 -5.53 -10.19
C GLU A 241 7.05 -6.14 -10.55
N ASP A 242 7.84 -5.47 -11.41
CA ASP A 242 9.10 -6.04 -11.92
C ASP A 242 10.26 -5.93 -10.93
N ILE A 243 10.14 -5.09 -9.89
CA ILE A 243 11.22 -4.88 -8.90
C ILE A 243 11.69 -6.16 -8.22
N VAL A 244 10.80 -7.14 -8.03
CA VAL A 244 11.16 -8.43 -7.42
C VAL A 244 11.96 -9.33 -8.37
N GLN A 245 11.95 -9.02 -9.67
CA GLN A 245 12.72 -9.70 -10.73
C GLN A 245 13.93 -8.88 -11.19
N ASP A 246 14.11 -7.66 -10.69
CA ASP A 246 15.20 -6.77 -11.09
C ASP A 246 16.57 -7.38 -10.69
N ASP A 247 17.47 -7.52 -11.66
CA ASP A 247 18.80 -8.09 -11.42
C ASP A 247 19.60 -7.34 -10.34
N ARG A 248 19.39 -6.01 -10.21
CA ARG A 248 20.04 -5.20 -9.16
C ARG A 248 19.48 -5.56 -7.79
N PHE A 249 18.16 -5.76 -7.69
CA PHE A 249 17.52 -6.24 -6.46
C PHE A 249 17.99 -7.65 -6.10
N ILE A 250 18.01 -8.57 -7.06
CA ILE A 250 18.49 -9.95 -6.86
C ILE A 250 19.97 -9.96 -6.43
N ARG A 251 20.82 -9.12 -7.04
CA ARG A 251 22.22 -8.97 -6.62
C ARG A 251 22.35 -8.42 -5.19
N PHE A 252 21.51 -7.45 -4.82
CA PHE A 252 21.45 -6.94 -3.46
C PHE A 252 21.07 -8.05 -2.47
N LEU A 253 20.00 -8.81 -2.74
CA LEU A 253 19.58 -9.94 -1.91
C LEU A 253 20.68 -10.99 -1.78
N LYS A 254 21.31 -11.40 -2.89
CA LYS A 254 22.41 -12.37 -2.85
C LYS A 254 23.56 -11.91 -1.96
N ARG A 255 23.92 -10.62 -2.00
CA ARG A 255 24.97 -10.10 -1.12
C ARG A 255 24.56 -10.14 0.33
N LEU A 256 23.34 -9.70 0.64
CA LEU A 256 22.80 -9.66 1.99
C LEU A 256 22.64 -11.07 2.60
N LEU A 257 22.22 -12.05 1.80
CA LEU A 257 21.89 -13.39 2.29
C LEU A 257 23.09 -14.36 2.33
N ILE A 258 24.19 -14.06 1.61
CA ILE A 258 25.35 -14.95 1.49
C ILE A 258 26.54 -14.45 2.33
N HIS A 259 26.68 -13.14 2.53
CA HIS A 259 27.86 -12.54 3.17
C HIS A 259 27.65 -12.13 4.65
N ASP A 260 26.48 -12.44 5.23
CA ASP A 260 26.14 -12.25 6.65
C ASP A 260 25.98 -13.56 7.42
#